data_AF-A0A558F711-F1
#
_entry.id   AF-A0A558F711-F1
#
_cell.length_a   1.000
_cell.length_b   1.000
_cell.length_c   1.000
_cell.angle_alpha   90.00
_cell.angle_beta   90.00
_cell.angle_gamma   90.00
#
_symmetry.space_group_name_H-M   'P 1'
#
loop_
_entity.id
_entity.type
_entity.pdbx_description
1 polymer ?
#
loop_
_entity_poly.entity_id
_entity_poly.type
_entity_poly.pdbx_seq_one_letter_code
_entity_poly.pdbx_strand_id
1 'polypeptide(L)'
;MMQRLLIIDSTDSRLDSTLEAVACSHEILVVFSLSAHRNMERLFAQCLRFEPKLVIVSEPHQAHQHLMAASNSSPHSTSARENSLR
;
A
#
# COMPACT_ATOMS: atom_id res chain seq x y z
N MET A 1 -8.97 13.54 20.12
CA MET A 1 -8.15 14.11 19.02
C MET A 1 -7.48 12.96 18.30
N MET A 2 -7.38 13.00 16.97
CA MET A 2 -6.60 12.03 16.20
C MET A 2 -5.17 12.48 16.01
N GLN A 3 -4.22 11.58 16.22
CA GLN A 3 -2.79 11.80 16.00
C GLN A 3 -2.37 11.22 14.65
N ARG A 4 -1.68 12.04 13.85
CA ARG A 4 -1.18 11.67 12.52
C ARG A 4 0.24 11.15 12.63
N LEU A 5 0.49 9.98 12.06
CA LEU A 5 1.78 9.31 12.09
C LEU A 5 2.47 9.35 10.72
N LEU A 6 3.77 9.66 10.74
CA LEU A 6 4.70 9.33 9.67
C LEU A 6 5.48 8.10 10.13
N ILE A 7 5.42 7.02 9.35
CA ILE A 7 6.18 5.79 9.64
C ILE A 7 7.35 5.73 8.67
N ILE A 8 8.56 5.86 9.21
CA ILE A 8 9.80 5.83 8.43
C ILE A 8 10.25 4.39 8.27
N ASP A 9 10.59 4.00 7.04
CA ASP A 9 10.96 2.63 6.69
C ASP A 9 9.92 1.59 7.14
N SER A 10 8.66 1.84 6.81
CA SER A 10 7.51 1.00 7.21
C SER A 10 7.63 -0.47 6.78
N THR A 11 8.49 -0.76 5.80
CA THR A 11 8.81 -2.12 5.34
C THR A 11 9.87 -2.82 6.18
N ASP A 12 10.41 -2.19 7.23
CA ASP A 12 11.22 -2.88 8.23
C ASP A 12 10.31 -3.80 9.06
N SER A 13 10.63 -5.10 9.13
CA SER A 13 9.86 -6.06 9.93
C SER A 13 9.83 -5.73 11.42
N ARG A 14 10.80 -4.94 11.92
CA ARG A 14 10.80 -4.44 13.30
C ARG A 14 9.60 -3.53 13.61
N LEU A 15 8.98 -2.97 12.58
CA LEU A 15 7.80 -2.13 12.72
C LEU A 15 6.47 -2.88 12.55
N ASP A 16 6.48 -4.20 12.32
CA ASP A 16 5.24 -4.97 12.14
C ASP A 16 4.31 -4.88 13.36
N SER A 17 4.86 -5.02 14.57
CA SER A 17 4.09 -4.86 15.80
C SER A 17 3.57 -3.43 15.99
N THR A 18 4.36 -2.42 15.57
CA THR A 18 3.95 -1.01 15.60
C THR A 18 2.80 -0.76 14.63
N LEU A 19 2.89 -1.27 13.40
CA LEU A 19 1.83 -1.16 12.39
C LEU A 19 0.56 -1.87 12.85
N GLU A 20 0.68 -3.00 13.52
CA GLU A 20 -0.46 -3.72 14.08
C GLU A 20 -1.09 -2.96 15.25
N ALA A 21 -0.28 -2.35 16.13
CA ALA A 21 -0.79 -1.52 17.22
C ALA A 21 -1.53 -0.28 16.71
N VAL A 22 -1.02 0.35 15.64
CA VAL A 22 -1.71 1.44 14.93
C VAL A 22 -3.02 0.92 14.34
N ALA A 23 -3.00 -0.29 13.77
CA ALA A 23 -4.20 -0.90 13.22
C ALA A 23 -5.25 -1.33 14.26
N CYS A 24 -4.84 -1.57 15.50
CA CYS A 24 -5.79 -1.80 16.59
C CYS A 24 -6.32 -0.49 17.17
N SER A 25 -5.63 0.63 16.95
CA SER A 25 -5.90 1.94 17.58
C SER A 25 -6.35 3.01 16.57
N HIS A 26 -6.99 2.61 15.47
CA HIS A 26 -7.40 3.51 14.38
C HIS A 26 -8.32 4.67 14.82
N GLU A 27 -8.97 4.56 15.99
CA GLU A 27 -9.83 5.62 16.54
C GLU A 27 -9.05 6.85 17.01
N ILE A 28 -7.76 6.68 17.34
CA ILE A 28 -6.89 7.73 17.87
C ILE A 28 -5.61 7.92 17.05
N LEU A 29 -5.20 6.93 16.26
CA LEU A 29 -4.02 6.97 15.41
C LEU A 29 -4.42 6.83 13.94
N VAL A 30 -3.86 7.67 13.08
CA VAL A 30 -3.99 7.54 11.63
C VAL A 30 -2.62 7.59 10.98
N VAL A 31 -2.36 6.65 10.06
CA VAL A 31 -1.16 6.68 9.22
C VAL A 31 -1.37 7.78 8.17
N PHE A 32 -0.68 8.90 8.36
CA PHE A 32 -0.75 9.99 7.39
C PHE A 32 0.23 9.78 6.24
N SER A 33 1.41 9.23 6.55
CA SER A 33 2.45 8.99 5.57
C SER A 33 3.24 7.73 5.89
N LEU A 34 3.65 7.02 4.83
CA LEU A 34 4.61 5.92 4.90
C LEU A 34 5.87 6.32 4.13
N SER A 35 7.04 5.86 4.58
CA SER A 35 8.23 5.81 3.75
C SER A 35 8.83 4.42 3.69
N ALA A 36 9.50 4.10 2.59
CA ALA A 36 10.31 2.90 2.49
C ALA A 36 11.49 3.09 1.54
N HIS A 37 12.59 2.44 1.90
CA HIS A 37 13.77 2.36 1.04
C HIS A 37 13.71 1.22 0.00
N ARG A 38 13.11 0.06 0.35
CA ARG A 38 13.04 -1.16 -0.49
C ARG A 38 11.74 -1.92 -0.22
N ASN A 39 11.50 -3.03 -0.93
CA ASN A 39 10.33 -3.91 -0.75
C ASN A 39 8.99 -3.20 -1.09
N MET A 40 8.86 -2.78 -2.35
CA MET A 40 7.71 -2.02 -2.85
C MET A 40 6.39 -2.79 -2.80
N GLU A 41 6.41 -4.12 -2.94
CA GLU A 41 5.21 -4.94 -2.78
C GLU A 41 4.61 -4.81 -1.39
N ARG A 42 5.47 -4.89 -0.35
CA ARG A 42 5.02 -4.73 1.03
C ARG A 42 4.56 -3.28 1.30
N LEU A 43 5.26 -2.28 0.77
CA LEU A 43 4.82 -0.90 0.84
C LEU A 43 3.45 -0.71 0.19
N PHE A 44 3.21 -1.30 -0.99
CA PHE A 44 1.95 -1.22 -1.69
C PHE A 44 0.80 -1.87 -0.89
N ALA A 45 1.03 -3.06 -0.32
CA ALA A 45 0.08 -3.70 0.58
C ALA A 45 -0.25 -2.83 1.81
N GLN A 46 0.75 -2.15 2.37
CA GLN A 46 0.55 -1.19 3.47
C GLN A 46 -0.26 0.04 3.02
N CYS A 47 -0.06 0.52 1.79
CA CYS A 47 -0.86 1.61 1.23
C CYS A 47 -2.33 1.22 1.07
N LEU A 48 -2.62 0.00 0.62
CA LEU A 48 -3.99 -0.52 0.54
C LEU A 48 -4.62 -0.68 1.92
N ARG A 49 -3.83 -1.05 2.94
CA ARG A 49 -4.32 -1.24 4.32
C ARG A 49 -4.63 0.07 5.03
N PHE A 50 -3.76 1.08 4.85
CA PHE A 50 -3.77 2.28 5.68
C PHE A 50 -4.18 3.56 4.93
N GLU A 51 -4.32 3.50 3.60
CA GLU A 51 -4.71 4.62 2.73
C GLU A 51 -3.98 5.94 3.06
N PRO A 52 -2.63 5.94 3.17
CA PRO A 52 -1.88 7.13 3.55
C PRO A 52 -2.03 8.23 2.49
N LYS A 53 -2.01 9.49 2.93
CA LYS A 53 -2.09 10.64 2.02
C LYS A 53 -0.80 10.90 1.26
N LEU A 54 0.33 10.42 1.79
CA LEU A 54 1.64 10.58 1.19
C LEU A 54 2.46 9.29 1.32
N VAL A 55 3.19 8.95 0.27
CA VAL A 55 4.14 7.83 0.26
C VAL A 55 5.49 8.35 -0.24
N ILE A 56 6.53 8.15 0.54
CA ILE A 56 7.89 8.60 0.23
C ILE A 56 8.74 7.36 -0.10
N VAL A 57 9.27 7.31 -1.32
CA VAL A 57 10.14 6.21 -1.75
C VAL A 57 11.53 6.73 -2.02
N SER A 58 12.52 6.16 -1.34
CA SER A 58 13.92 6.63 -1.44
C SER A 58 14.61 6.19 -2.73
N GLU A 59 14.13 5.12 -3.38
CA GLU A 59 14.65 4.62 -4.66
C GLU A 59 13.60 4.74 -5.78
N PRO A 60 13.67 5.78 -6.63
CA PRO A 60 12.63 6.08 -7.60
C PRO A 60 12.47 5.02 -8.70
N HIS A 61 13.53 4.27 -9.03
CA HIS A 61 13.48 3.26 -10.09
C HIS A 61 12.53 2.10 -9.75
N GLN A 62 12.51 1.65 -8.49
CA GLN A 62 11.61 0.57 -8.06
C GLN A 62 10.17 1.06 -7.87
N ALA A 63 9.99 2.33 -7.49
CA ALA A 63 8.67 2.95 -7.34
C ALA A 63 7.91 2.99 -8.69
N HIS A 64 8.61 3.35 -9.76
CA HIS A 64 8.01 3.50 -11.08
C HIS A 64 7.37 2.21 -11.61
N GLN A 65 8.06 1.07 -11.48
CA GLN A 65 7.56 -0.23 -11.98
C GLN A 65 6.24 -0.65 -11.33
N HIS A 66 6.10 -0.46 -10.02
CA HIS A 66 4.89 -0.85 -9.28
C HIS A 66 3.73 0.11 -9.52
N LEU A 67 4.00 1.41 -9.64
CA LEU A 67 2.98 2.41 -10.00
C LEU A 67 2.39 2.14 -11.40
N MET A 68 3.23 1.77 -12.37
CA MET A 68 2.78 1.41 -13.72
C MET A 68 1.95 0.12 -13.71
N ALA A 69 2.33 -0.88 -12.90
CA ALA A 69 1.54 -2.10 -12.72
C ALA A 69 0.15 -1.81 -12.13
N ALA A 70 0.08 -0.98 -11.08
CA ALA A 70 -1.19 -0.59 -10.45
C ALA A 70 -2.09 0.24 -11.38
N SER A 71 -1.51 1.04 -12.27
CA SER A 71 -2.26 1.84 -13.26
C SER A 71 -2.84 0.98 -14.40
N ASN A 72 -2.17 -0.12 -14.74
CA ASN A 72 -2.63 -1.06 -15.77
C ASN A 72 -3.61 -2.12 -15.27
N SER A 73 -3.75 -2.29 -13.95
CA SER A 73 -4.67 -3.26 -13.33
C SER A 73 -6.02 -2.63 -12.94
N SER A 74 -6.64 -1.85 -13.83
CA SER A 74 -8.05 -1.51 -13.67
C SER A 74 -8.91 -2.70 -14.13
N PRO A 75 -9.89 -3.18 -13.33
CA PRO A 75 -10.71 -4.33 -13.69
C PRO A 75 -11.82 -3.88 -14.65
N HIS A 76 -11.52 -3.83 -15.95
CA HIS A 76 -12.56 -3.72 -16.96
C HIS A 76 -12.66 -5.00 -17.80
N SER A 77 -13.75 -5.73 -17.55
CA SER A 77 -14.43 -6.68 -18.43
C SER A 77 -13.63 -7.85 -19.01
N THR A 78 -13.70 -9.01 -18.33
CA THR A 78 -13.81 -10.30 -19.02
C THR A 78 -15.25 -10.79 -18.86
N SER A 79 -16.19 -10.09 -19.50
CA SER A 79 -17.48 -10.66 -19.88
C SER A 79 -17.29 -11.40 -21.20
N ALA A 80 -17.04 -12.70 -21.14
CA ALA A 80 -17.31 -13.63 -22.22
C ALA A 80 -17.45 -15.04 -21.63
N ARG A 81 -18.57 -15.21 -20.91
CA ARG A 81 -19.29 -16.48 -20.94
C ARG A 81 -19.78 -16.72 -22.38
N GLU A 82 -19.89 -18.00 -22.71
CA GLU A 82 -20.53 -18.57 -23.91
C GLU A 82 -19.71 -18.59 -25.20
N ASN A 83 -19.02 -19.71 -25.41
CA ASN A 83 -19.29 -20.45 -26.64
C ASN A 83 -19.26 -21.97 -26.34
N SER A 84 -20.42 -22.46 -25.93
CA SER A 84 -20.81 -23.85 -26.13
C SER A 84 -21.30 -23.99 -27.59
N LEU A 85 -21.04 -25.14 -28.19
CA LEU A 85 -21.39 -25.58 -29.54
C LEU A 85 -20.50 -25.07 -30.69
N ARG A 86 -19.48 -25.86 -31.03
CA ARG A 86 -19.49 -26.73 -32.23
C ARG A 86 -18.34 -27.72 -32.22
#